data_AF-A0A847YD05-F1
#
_entry.id   AF-A0A847YD05-F1
#
_cell.length_a   1.000
_cell.length_b   1.000
_cell.length_c   1.000
_cell.angle_alpha   90.00
_cell.angle_beta   90.00
_cell.angle_gamma   90.00
#
_symmetry.space_group_name_H-M   'P 1'
#
loop_
_entity.id
_entity.type
_entity.pdbx_description
1 polymer ?
#
loop_
_entity_poly.entity_id
_entity_poly.type
_entity_poly.pdbx_seq_one_letter_code
_entity_poly.pdbx_strand_id
1 'polypeptide(L)' 'MSQRFLGIEIGGTKLQVGVGEASGPPLLALRRTDVQPEKGAEGIRA' A
#
# COMPACT_ATOMS: atom_id res chain seq x y z
N MET A 1 -17.00 16.18 -4.18
CA MET A 1 -15.70 15.63 -3.72
C MET A 1 -15.57 14.24 -4.32
N SER A 2 -14.50 13.89 -5.05
CA SER A 2 -14.30 12.49 -5.44
C SER A 2 -13.76 11.70 -4.25
N GLN A 3 -14.33 10.52 -4.00
CA GLN A 3 -13.78 9.59 -3.02
C GLN A 3 -12.61 8.85 -3.63
N ARG A 4 -11.53 8.70 -2.86
CA ARG A 4 -10.37 7.91 -3.24
C ARG A 4 -10.30 6.66 -2.41
N PHE A 5 -9.89 5.58 -3.05
CA PHE A 5 -9.76 4.27 -2.44
C PHE A 5 -8.28 3.93 -2.31
N LEU A 6 -7.90 3.42 -1.13
CA LEU A 6 -6.56 2.94 -0.84
C LEU A 6 -6.55 1.41 -0.91
N GLY A 7 -5.73 0.86 -1.79
CA GLY A 7 -5.41 -0.56 -1.82
C GLY A 7 -4.04 -0.81 -1.18
N ILE A 8 -3.96 -1.78 -0.27
CA ILE A 8 -2.71 -2.22 0.36
C ILE A 8 -2.56 -3.71 0.08
N GLU A 9 -1.42 -4.10 -0.48
CA GLU A 9 -1.03 -5.49 -0.68
C GLU A 9 0.27 -5.75 0.09
N ILE A 10 0.23 -6.74 0.97
CA ILE A 10 1.34 -7.16 1.82
C ILE A 10 1.75 -8.57 1.40
N GLY A 11 2.89 -8.68 0.74
CA GLY A 11 3.57 -9.94 0.46
C GLY A 11 4.68 -10.23 1.46
N GLY A 12 5.26 -11.42 1.42
CA GLY A 12 6.34 -11.82 2.35
C GLY A 12 7.63 -11.01 2.22
N THR A 13 7.89 -10.44 1.04
CA THR A 13 9.11 -9.65 0.75
C THR A 13 8.81 -8.29 0.12
N LYS A 14 7.53 -7.97 -0.10
CA LYS A 14 7.10 -6.80 -0.88
C LYS A 14 5.88 -6.16 -0.22
N LEU A 15 5.84 -4.83 -0.23
CA LEU A 15 4.69 -4.03 0.13
C LEU A 15 4.31 -3.18 -1.08
N GLN A 16 3.02 -3.16 -1.41
CA GLN A 16 2.47 -2.32 -2.45
C GLN A 16 1.29 -1.50 -1.92
N VAL A 17 1.29 -0.21 -2.20
CA VAL A 17 0.24 0.73 -1.81
C VAL A 17 -0.22 1.48 -3.05
N GLY A 18 -1.52 1.44 -3.35
CA GLY A 18 -2.13 2.07 -4.51
C GLY A 18 -3.31 2.96 -4.14
N VAL A 19 -3.46 4.08 -4.83
CA VAL A 19 -4.63 4.96 -4.72
C VAL A 19 -5.38 4.96 -6.05
N GLY A 20 -6.70 4.80 -6.02
CA GLY A 20 -7.53 4.76 -7.21
C GLY A 20 -8.94 5.33 -7.00
N GLU A 21 -9.69 5.35 -8.09
CA GLU A 21 -11.12 5.63 -8.12
C GLU A 21 -11.91 4.31 -8.06
N ALA A 22 -13.15 4.32 -7.59
CA ALA A 22 -14.00 3.11 -7.56
C ALA A 22 -14.48 2.63 -8.93
N SER A 23 -14.11 3.32 -10.01
CA SER A 23 -14.43 2.94 -11.39
C SER A 23 -13.56 1.81 -11.95
N GLY A 24 -12.60 1.32 -11.17
CA GLY A 24 -11.60 0.35 -11.61
C GLY A 24 -10.30 1.02 -12.09
N PRO A 25 -9.44 0.30 -12.83
CA PRO A 25 -8.15 0.81 -13.29
C PRO A 25 -8.28 2.07 -14.19
N PRO A 26 -7.23 2.90 -14.29
CA PRO A 26 -5.91 2.75 -13.67
C PRO A 26 -5.84 3.30 -12.24
N LEU A 27 -4.80 2.91 -11.49
CA LEU A 27 -4.47 3.59 -10.24
C LEU A 27 -3.98 5.02 -10.53
N LEU A 28 -4.39 5.96 -9.69
CA LEU A 28 -3.90 7.33 -9.68
C LEU A 28 -2.45 7.42 -9.18
N ALA A 29 -2.08 6.56 -8.22
CA ALA A 29 -0.73 6.44 -7.71
C ALA A 29 -0.45 4.99 -7.27
N LEU A 30 0.79 4.56 -7.44
CA LEU A 30 1.26 3.24 -7.03
C LEU A 30 2.67 3.36 -6.46
N ARG A 31 2.87 2.86 -5.24
CA ARG A 31 4.20 2.73 -4.63
C ARG A 31 4.46 1.26 -4.29
N ARG A 32 5.64 0.79 -4.67
CA ARG A 32 6.16 -0.54 -4.31
C ARG A 32 7.42 -0.36 -3.49
N THR A 33 7.54 -1.14 -2.42
CA THR A 33 8.75 -1.20 -1.59
C THR A 33 9.04 -2.65 -1.25
N ASP A 34 10.29 -2.96 -0.95
CA ASP A 34 10.65 -4.25 -0.38
C ASP A 34 10.49 -4.22 1.14
N VAL A 35 10.15 -5.36 1.73
CA VAL A 35 10.13 -5.56 3.18
C VAL A 35 11.53 -6.01 3.60
N GLN A 36 12.04 -5.43 4.70
CA GLN A 36 13.37 -5.73 5.26
C GLN A 36 13.21 -6.29 6.68
N PRO A 37 12.85 -7.58 6.84
CA PRO A 37 12.59 -8.19 8.15
C PRO A 37 13.76 -8.04 9.13
N GLU A 38 14.99 -8.05 8.62
CA GLU A 38 16.23 -7.89 9.38
C GLU A 38 16.34 -6.55 10.09
N LYS A 39 15.60 -5.52 9.64
CA LYS A 39 15.59 -4.21 10.27
C LYS A 39 14.51 -4.08 11.35
N GLY A 40 13.66 -5.08 11.51
CA GLY A 40 12.48 -5.02 12.37
C GLY A 40 11.52 -3.91 11.95
N ALA A 41 10.49 -3.70 12.76
CA ALA A 41 9.58 -2.58 12.65
C ALA A 41 9.15 -2.17 14.05
N GLU A 42 8.73 -0.91 14.20
CA GLU A 42 8.03 -0.52 15.42
C GLU A 42 6.68 -1.23 15.50
N GLY A 43 6.27 -1.65 16.70
CA GLY A 43 4.94 -2.20 16.93
C GLY A 43 3.84 -1.19 16.63
N ILE A 44 2.65 -1.69 16.28
CA ILE A 44 1.49 -0.82 16.05
C ILE A 44 1.13 -0.15 17.38
N ARG A 45 1.18 1.19 17.42
CA ARG A 45 0.76 1.99 18.57
C ARG A 45 -0.77 2.17 18.54
N ALA A 46 -1.40 2.17 19.71
CA ALA A 46 -2.83 2.42 19.91
C ALA A 46 -3.12 3.91 20.14
#